data_AF-A0A2M4AUZ5-F1
#
_entry.id   AF-A0A2M4AUZ5-F1
#
_cell.length_a   1.000
_cell.length_b   1.000
_cell.length_c   1.000
_cell.angle_alpha   90.00
_cell.angle_beta   90.00
_cell.angle_gamma   90.00
#
_symmetry.space_group_name_H-M   'P 1'
#
loop_
_entity.id
_entity.type
_entity.pdbx_description
1 polymer ?
#
loop_
_entity_poly.entity_id
_entity_poly.type
_entity_poly.pdbx_seq_one_letter_code
_entity_poly.pdbx_strand_id
1 'polypeptide(L)'
;KFRFCGDGDCPDWVLAEIHSNLAQLTTDQLNELGEHTAKSILGADIPESELSKIYAITKGSWDAPKGAIACLRFLLTSAARHRTDTAVFGTELQQLGLPKDHTATMCRLLGDYVQRIRATLRDNSLSVNQLDSFECSIPKNTIDCIQLKLGIQNEIVDGLPRKTSHTVNLNRNDALLLLNELKAVRDTMENYNFDKKYSDEK
;
A
#
# COMPACT_ATOMS: atom_id res chain seq x y z
N LYS A 1 17.27 9.93 4.41
CA LYS A 1 15.87 9.68 4.79
C LYS A 1 14.92 10.17 3.72
N PHE A 2 14.04 9.29 3.26
CA PHE A 2 13.15 9.50 2.12
C PHE A 2 11.72 9.16 2.52
N ARG A 3 10.77 10.03 2.19
CA ARG A 3 9.35 9.86 2.49
C ARG A 3 8.76 8.66 1.79
N PHE A 4 9.22 8.32 0.57
CA PHE A 4 8.78 7.09 -0.08
C PHE A 4 9.23 5.81 0.63
N CYS A 5 10.23 5.89 1.52
CA CYS A 5 10.66 4.83 2.42
C CYS A 5 10.09 4.97 3.84
N GLY A 6 9.08 5.83 4.06
CA GLY A 6 8.53 6.08 5.40
C GLY A 6 9.53 6.75 6.35
N ASP A 7 10.26 7.74 5.84
CA ASP A 7 11.32 8.47 6.55
C ASP A 7 12.51 7.60 7.01
N GLY A 8 12.63 6.42 6.41
CA GLY A 8 13.81 5.56 6.43
C GLY A 8 14.80 5.92 5.32
N ASP A 9 15.95 5.24 5.32
CA ASP A 9 16.90 5.33 4.22
C ASP A 9 16.52 4.39 3.06
N CYS A 10 17.00 4.70 1.86
CA CYS A 10 16.79 3.85 0.70
C CYS A 10 17.67 2.59 0.85
N PRO A 11 17.14 1.37 0.69
CA PRO A 11 17.94 0.17 0.80
C PRO A 11 19.08 0.14 -0.24
N ASP A 12 20.26 -0.33 0.16
CA ASP A 12 21.45 -0.35 -0.70
C ASP A 12 21.25 -1.10 -2.02
N TRP A 13 20.47 -2.19 -2.01
CA TRP A 13 20.18 -2.94 -3.23
C TRP A 13 19.30 -2.14 -4.21
N VAL A 14 18.38 -1.31 -3.71
CA VAL A 14 17.54 -0.43 -4.55
C VAL A 14 18.41 0.67 -5.15
N LEU A 15 19.29 1.26 -4.33
CA LEU A 15 20.28 2.23 -4.76
C LEU A 15 21.19 1.67 -5.86
N ALA A 16 21.68 0.44 -5.70
CA ALA A 16 22.50 -0.21 -6.69
C ALA A 16 21.75 -0.36 -8.03
N GLU A 17 20.52 -0.89 -8.00
CA GLU A 17 19.69 -1.09 -9.21
C GLU A 17 19.28 0.23 -9.89
N ILE A 18 19.08 1.31 -9.13
CA ILE A 18 18.82 2.63 -9.72
C ILE A 18 19.99 3.04 -10.62
N HIS A 19 21.22 2.93 -10.13
CA HIS A 19 22.41 3.39 -10.86
C HIS A 19 22.86 2.42 -11.96
N SER A 20 22.87 1.12 -11.67
CA SER A 20 23.40 0.09 -12.57
C SER A 20 22.42 -0.32 -13.66
N ASN A 21 21.11 -0.03 -13.48
CA ASN A 21 20.06 -0.61 -14.31
C ASN A 21 19.05 0.46 -14.76
N LEU A 22 18.26 1.02 -13.85
CA LEU A 22 17.16 1.93 -14.24
C LEU A 22 17.67 3.19 -14.94
N ALA A 23 18.77 3.78 -14.46
CA ALA A 23 19.39 4.96 -15.08
C ALA A 23 20.03 4.68 -16.46
N GLN A 24 20.29 3.41 -16.79
CA GLN A 24 20.90 3.00 -18.07
C GLN A 24 19.86 2.78 -19.18
N LEU A 25 18.59 2.58 -18.82
CA LEU A 25 17.49 2.42 -19.78
C LEU A 25 17.20 3.74 -20.51
N THR A 26 16.64 3.68 -21.71
CA THR A 26 15.99 4.85 -22.30
C THR A 26 14.70 5.18 -21.53
N THR A 27 14.20 6.41 -21.65
CA THR A 27 12.94 6.81 -21.01
C THR A 27 11.75 5.94 -21.45
N ASP A 28 11.72 5.53 -22.73
CA ASP A 28 10.68 4.65 -23.27
C ASP A 28 10.78 3.23 -22.71
N GLN A 29 12.00 2.69 -22.61
CA GLN A 29 12.24 1.38 -22.01
C GLN A 29 11.87 1.36 -20.52
N LEU A 30 12.25 2.40 -19.77
CA LEU A 30 11.87 2.54 -18.36
C LEU A 30 10.35 2.64 -18.22
N ASN A 31 9.69 3.40 -19.10
CA ASN A 31 8.25 3.53 -19.10
C ASN A 31 7.57 2.17 -19.34
N GLU A 32 7.97 1.45 -20.38
CA GLU A 32 7.42 0.15 -20.72
C GLU A 32 7.62 -0.87 -19.58
N LEU A 33 8.84 -0.93 -19.03
CA LEU A 33 9.15 -1.80 -17.89
C LEU A 33 8.34 -1.42 -16.64
N GLY A 34 8.18 -0.12 -16.40
CA GLY A 34 7.38 0.44 -15.31
C GLY A 34 5.89 0.10 -15.44
N GLU A 35 5.32 0.21 -16.64
CA GLU A 35 3.95 -0.19 -16.94
C GLU A 35 3.72 -1.68 -16.68
N HIS A 36 4.63 -2.54 -17.14
CA HIS A 36 4.56 -3.98 -16.89
C HIS A 36 4.70 -4.30 -15.40
N THR A 37 5.61 -3.63 -14.71
CA THR A 37 5.81 -3.82 -13.27
C THR A 37 4.57 -3.37 -12.48
N ALA A 38 4.00 -2.22 -12.81
CA ALA A 38 2.78 -1.73 -12.17
C ALA A 38 1.61 -2.69 -12.38
N LYS A 39 1.40 -3.19 -13.61
CA LYS A 39 0.37 -4.21 -13.89
C LYS A 39 0.62 -5.51 -13.13
N SER A 40 1.88 -5.93 -12.97
CA SER A 40 2.23 -7.11 -12.18
C SER A 40 1.95 -6.95 -10.68
N ILE A 41 2.11 -5.73 -10.13
CA ILE A 41 1.67 -5.43 -8.76
C ILE A 41 0.17 -5.66 -8.60
N LEU A 42 -0.60 -5.38 -9.65
CA LEU A 42 -2.05 -5.58 -9.69
C LEU A 42 -2.48 -7.01 -10.06
N GLY A 43 -1.54 -7.96 -10.13
CA GLY A 43 -1.82 -9.37 -10.38
C GLY A 43 -1.74 -9.82 -11.84
N ALA A 44 -1.29 -8.97 -12.76
CA ALA A 44 -1.02 -9.40 -14.14
C ALA A 44 0.31 -10.19 -14.25
N ASP A 45 0.39 -11.05 -15.27
CA ASP A 45 1.63 -11.74 -15.60
C ASP A 45 2.68 -10.79 -16.18
N ILE A 46 3.96 -11.08 -15.93
CA ILE A 46 5.08 -10.33 -16.50
C ILE A 46 5.33 -10.84 -17.92
N PRO A 47 5.29 -9.97 -18.95
CA PRO A 47 5.49 -10.41 -20.33
C PRO A 47 6.98 -10.56 -20.65
N GLU A 48 7.52 -11.75 -20.39
CA GLU A 48 8.95 -12.08 -20.62
C GLU A 48 9.42 -11.75 -22.05
N SER A 49 8.57 -11.91 -23.06
CA SER A 49 8.90 -11.58 -24.46
C SER A 49 9.23 -10.10 -24.66
N GLU A 50 8.56 -9.19 -23.96
CA GLU A 50 8.82 -7.75 -24.09
C GLU A 50 10.06 -7.35 -23.28
N LEU A 51 10.22 -7.91 -22.08
CA LEU A 51 11.40 -7.69 -21.24
C LEU A 51 12.68 -8.17 -21.93
N SER A 52 12.63 -9.30 -22.64
CA SER A 52 13.77 -9.79 -23.40
C SER A 52 14.19 -8.83 -24.52
N LYS A 53 13.26 -8.07 -25.12
CA LYS A 53 13.59 -7.04 -26.12
C LYS A 53 14.26 -5.83 -25.46
N ILE A 54 13.73 -5.33 -24.34
CA ILE A 54 14.29 -4.20 -23.59
C ILE A 54 15.75 -4.46 -23.23
N TYR A 55 16.06 -5.67 -22.77
CA TYR A 55 17.39 -6.09 -22.33
C TYR A 55 18.21 -6.82 -23.39
N ALA A 56 17.73 -6.89 -24.65
CA ALA A 56 18.36 -7.63 -25.75
C ALA A 56 18.77 -9.08 -25.37
N ILE A 57 17.96 -9.76 -24.57
CA ILE A 57 18.22 -11.11 -24.06
C ILE A 57 17.98 -12.12 -25.17
N THR A 58 19.06 -12.55 -25.81
CA THR A 58 19.03 -13.60 -26.83
C THR A 58 19.48 -14.96 -26.28
N LYS A 59 20.43 -14.99 -25.31
CA LYS A 59 20.84 -16.15 -24.49
C LYS A 59 21.48 -15.73 -23.15
N GLY A 60 20.95 -14.67 -22.54
CA GLY A 60 21.56 -13.99 -21.39
C GLY A 60 20.96 -14.36 -20.03
N SER A 61 21.55 -13.80 -18.97
CA SER A 61 21.01 -13.88 -17.61
C SER A 61 19.80 -12.96 -17.44
N TRP A 62 18.83 -13.42 -16.65
CA TRP A 62 17.64 -12.66 -16.27
C TRP A 62 17.85 -11.80 -15.02
N ASP A 63 19.06 -11.71 -14.50
CA ASP A 63 19.35 -10.98 -13.26
C ASP A 63 19.04 -9.48 -13.38
N ALA A 64 19.45 -8.82 -14.47
CA ALA A 64 19.18 -7.41 -14.67
C ALA A 64 17.67 -7.10 -14.83
N PRO A 65 16.88 -7.79 -15.67
CA PRO A 65 15.43 -7.58 -15.69
C PRO A 65 14.76 -7.81 -14.34
N LYS A 66 15.14 -8.88 -13.63
CA LYS A 66 14.56 -9.18 -12.31
C LYS A 66 14.91 -8.10 -11.29
N GLY A 67 16.16 -7.64 -11.28
CA GLY A 67 16.63 -6.53 -10.43
C GLY A 67 15.86 -5.25 -10.69
N ALA A 68 15.68 -4.87 -11.96
CA ALA A 68 14.92 -3.68 -12.33
C ALA A 68 13.44 -3.77 -11.97
N ILE A 69 12.78 -4.90 -12.22
CA ILE A 69 11.38 -5.11 -11.82
C ILE A 69 11.25 -5.05 -10.29
N ALA A 70 12.16 -5.70 -9.56
CA ALA A 70 12.15 -5.68 -8.11
C ALA A 70 12.34 -4.24 -7.57
N CYS A 71 13.25 -3.48 -8.18
CA CYS A 71 13.50 -2.08 -7.85
C CYS A 71 12.27 -1.21 -8.13
N LEU A 72 11.71 -1.27 -9.35
CA LEU A 72 10.49 -0.54 -9.73
C LEU A 72 9.30 -0.91 -8.85
N ARG A 73 9.12 -2.20 -8.56
CA ARG A 73 8.09 -2.71 -7.66
C ARG A 73 8.26 -2.11 -6.27
N PHE A 74 9.47 -2.09 -5.74
CA PHE A 74 9.75 -1.48 -4.44
C PHE A 74 9.41 0.01 -4.45
N LEU A 75 9.92 0.78 -5.42
CA LEU A 75 9.69 2.22 -5.52
C LEU A 75 8.19 2.55 -5.56
N LEU A 76 7.44 1.91 -6.46
CA LEU A 76 5.99 2.16 -6.62
C LEU A 76 5.19 1.70 -5.40
N THR A 77 5.47 0.50 -4.87
CA THR A 77 4.76 -0.06 -3.72
C THR A 77 5.03 0.75 -2.45
N SER A 78 6.29 1.16 -2.24
CA SER A 78 6.71 1.90 -1.07
C SER A 78 6.14 3.32 -1.08
N ALA A 79 6.25 4.05 -2.19
CA ALA A 79 5.63 5.37 -2.34
C ALA A 79 4.10 5.30 -2.16
N ALA A 80 3.45 4.26 -2.70
CA ALA A 80 2.03 4.03 -2.49
C ALA A 80 1.69 3.77 -1.03
N ARG A 81 2.45 2.90 -0.34
CA ARG A 81 2.25 2.56 1.09
C ARG A 81 2.39 3.79 1.99
N HIS A 82 3.42 4.60 1.77
CA HIS A 82 3.75 5.75 2.62
C HIS A 82 3.02 7.05 2.24
N ARG A 83 2.04 6.94 1.34
CA ARG A 83 1.25 8.08 0.86
C ARG A 83 2.08 9.26 0.36
N THR A 84 3.24 8.97 -0.24
CA THR A 84 4.17 9.99 -0.69
C THR A 84 3.56 10.78 -1.84
N ASP A 85 3.65 12.11 -1.74
CA ASP A 85 3.26 13.01 -2.82
C ASP A 85 4.18 12.81 -4.03
N THR A 86 3.62 12.93 -5.24
CA THR A 86 4.36 12.66 -6.48
C THR A 86 5.52 13.64 -6.70
N ALA A 87 5.39 14.91 -6.32
CA ALA A 87 6.48 15.89 -6.45
C ALA A 87 7.62 15.60 -5.46
N VAL A 88 7.28 15.19 -4.24
CA VAL A 88 8.24 14.72 -3.24
C VAL A 88 8.96 13.46 -3.74
N PHE A 89 8.21 12.47 -4.21
CA PHE A 89 8.76 11.24 -4.77
C PHE A 89 9.75 11.52 -5.89
N GLY A 90 9.41 12.42 -6.83
CA GLY A 90 10.32 12.81 -7.90
C GLY A 90 11.60 13.49 -7.41
N THR A 91 11.49 14.38 -6.42
CA THR A 91 12.66 15.04 -5.83
C THR A 91 13.59 14.02 -5.17
N GLU A 92 13.01 13.07 -4.43
CA GLU A 92 13.75 12.01 -3.74
C GLU A 92 14.44 11.05 -4.73
N LEU A 93 13.78 10.67 -5.84
CA LEU A 93 14.40 9.84 -6.88
C LEU A 93 15.60 10.52 -7.56
N GLN A 94 15.51 11.83 -7.81
CA GLN A 94 16.64 12.59 -8.37
C GLN A 94 17.83 12.65 -7.40
N GLN A 95 17.57 12.81 -6.10
CA GLN A 95 18.62 12.75 -5.08
C GLN A 95 19.30 11.37 -5.02
N LEU A 96 18.57 10.30 -5.36
CA LEU A 96 19.08 8.93 -5.46
C LEU A 96 19.80 8.63 -6.78
N GLY A 97 19.97 9.61 -7.67
CA GLY A 97 20.74 9.48 -8.90
C GLY A 97 19.94 9.14 -10.15
N LEU A 98 18.60 9.11 -10.07
CA LEU A 98 17.77 8.88 -11.26
C LEU A 98 17.72 10.16 -12.14
N PRO A 99 17.93 10.07 -13.46
CA PRO A 99 17.85 11.23 -14.34
C PRO A 99 16.48 11.93 -14.30
N LYS A 100 16.46 13.22 -14.66
CA LYS A 100 15.24 14.05 -14.60
C LYS A 100 14.09 13.50 -15.46
N ASP A 101 14.39 13.05 -16.68
CA ASP A 101 13.37 12.54 -17.59
C ASP A 101 12.82 11.18 -17.13
N HIS A 102 13.70 10.30 -16.64
CA HIS A 102 13.32 9.04 -15.99
C HIS A 102 12.45 9.27 -14.76
N THR A 103 12.79 10.28 -13.96
CA THR A 103 12.01 10.67 -12.80
C THR A 103 10.61 11.15 -13.19
N ALA A 104 10.48 11.95 -14.25
CA ALA A 104 9.18 12.38 -14.75
C ALA A 104 8.30 11.19 -15.16
N THR A 105 8.90 10.19 -15.83
CA THR A 105 8.23 8.92 -16.14
C THR A 105 7.78 8.18 -14.87
N MET A 106 8.65 8.04 -13.87
CA MET A 106 8.32 7.40 -12.59
C MET A 106 7.20 8.11 -11.84
N CYS A 107 7.20 9.45 -11.86
CA CYS A 107 6.15 10.27 -11.26
C CYS A 107 4.80 10.04 -11.92
N ARG A 108 4.77 9.99 -13.25
CA ARG A 108 3.55 9.68 -14.01
C ARG A 108 3.05 8.27 -13.69
N LEU A 109 3.91 7.27 -13.74
CA LEU A 109 3.56 5.88 -13.38
C LEU A 109 2.99 5.78 -11.96
N LEU A 110 3.61 6.45 -10.99
CA LEU A 110 3.06 6.51 -9.64
C LEU A 110 1.66 7.14 -9.65
N GLY A 111 1.47 8.29 -10.30
CA GLY A 111 0.18 8.97 -10.41
C GLY A 111 -0.91 8.08 -11.01
N ASP A 112 -0.59 7.38 -12.10
CA ASP A 112 -1.53 6.53 -12.85
C ASP A 112 -1.97 5.30 -12.03
N TYR A 113 -1.08 4.73 -11.21
CA TYR A 113 -1.29 3.44 -10.56
C TYR A 113 -1.48 3.49 -9.04
N VAL A 114 -1.12 4.59 -8.35
CA VAL A 114 -1.04 4.63 -6.88
C VAL A 114 -2.33 4.22 -6.17
N GLN A 115 -3.49 4.63 -6.67
CA GLN A 115 -4.78 4.29 -6.04
C GLN A 115 -5.09 2.81 -6.15
N ARG A 116 -4.80 2.21 -7.31
CA ARG A 116 -5.00 0.78 -7.58
C ARG A 116 -4.00 -0.06 -6.77
N ILE A 117 -2.74 0.34 -6.74
CA ILE A 117 -1.71 -0.31 -5.91
C ILE A 117 -2.13 -0.29 -4.44
N ARG A 118 -2.58 0.86 -3.91
CA ARG A 118 -3.08 0.94 -2.53
C ARG A 118 -4.31 0.07 -2.27
N ALA A 119 -5.20 -0.10 -3.24
CA ALA A 119 -6.32 -1.03 -3.11
C ALA A 119 -5.79 -2.47 -3.01
N THR A 120 -4.96 -2.89 -3.96
CA THR A 120 -4.34 -4.22 -3.96
C THR A 120 -3.53 -4.51 -2.69
N LEU A 121 -2.80 -3.54 -2.15
CA LEU A 121 -2.07 -3.70 -0.89
C LEU A 121 -2.99 -3.82 0.32
N ARG A 122 -4.16 -3.18 0.31
CA ARG A 122 -5.18 -3.33 1.35
C ARG A 122 -5.84 -4.70 1.27
N ASP A 123 -6.19 -5.14 0.06
CA ASP A 123 -6.84 -6.44 -0.17
C ASP A 123 -5.92 -7.61 0.18
N ASN A 124 -4.61 -7.45 -0.04
CA ASN A 124 -3.59 -8.44 0.33
C ASN A 124 -3.04 -8.24 1.76
N SER A 125 -3.57 -7.29 2.53
CA SER A 125 -3.11 -7.06 3.89
C SER A 125 -3.62 -8.18 4.80
N LEU A 126 -2.74 -8.71 5.64
CA LEU A 126 -3.15 -9.61 6.71
C LEU A 126 -3.89 -8.81 7.77
N SER A 127 -5.22 -8.93 7.79
CA SER A 127 -6.08 -8.38 8.82
C SER A 127 -6.54 -9.47 9.77
N VAL A 128 -6.71 -9.12 11.05
CA VAL A 128 -7.31 -9.97 12.08
C VAL A 128 -8.50 -9.22 12.66
N ASN A 129 -9.60 -9.93 12.91
CA ASN A 129 -10.83 -9.38 13.50
C ASN A 129 -11.38 -8.14 12.76
N GLN A 130 -11.33 -8.16 11.42
CA GLN A 130 -11.81 -7.05 10.61
C GLN A 130 -13.33 -6.98 10.65
N LEU A 131 -13.90 -5.82 10.95
CA LEU A 131 -15.35 -5.61 10.82
C LEU A 131 -15.76 -5.70 9.34
N ASP A 132 -16.61 -6.66 9.02
CA ASP A 132 -17.11 -6.96 7.67
C ASP A 132 -18.52 -6.44 7.44
N SER A 133 -19.41 -6.63 8.42
CA SER A 133 -20.79 -6.15 8.34
C SER A 133 -21.28 -5.60 9.68
N PHE A 134 -22.20 -4.65 9.61
CA PHE A 134 -22.80 -4.01 10.77
C PHE A 134 -24.29 -3.81 10.52
N GLU A 135 -25.12 -4.26 11.46
CA GLU A 135 -26.55 -4.02 11.48
C GLU A 135 -26.95 -3.57 12.88
N CYS A 136 -27.80 -2.54 12.96
CA CYS A 136 -28.37 -2.06 14.21
C CYS A 136 -29.89 -2.16 14.13
N SER A 137 -30.50 -2.82 15.11
CA SER A 137 -31.95 -3.00 15.18
C SER A 137 -32.47 -2.78 16.59
N ILE A 138 -33.77 -2.55 16.72
CA ILE A 138 -34.46 -2.47 18.01
C ILE A 138 -35.24 -3.79 18.17
N PRO A 139 -34.86 -4.67 19.11
CA PRO A 139 -35.56 -5.92 19.32
C PRO A 139 -37.01 -5.70 19.77
N LYS A 140 -37.89 -6.63 19.41
CA LYS A 140 -39.27 -6.65 19.92
C LYS A 140 -39.25 -7.15 21.38
N ASN A 141 -40.14 -6.62 22.22
CA ASN A 141 -40.31 -7.00 23.64
C ASN A 141 -39.12 -6.68 24.55
N THR A 142 -38.31 -5.68 24.22
CA THR A 142 -37.25 -5.16 25.09
C THR A 142 -37.48 -3.69 25.42
N ILE A 143 -37.14 -3.28 26.63
CA ILE A 143 -37.22 -1.88 27.07
C ILE A 143 -35.85 -1.25 26.87
N ASP A 144 -35.81 -0.11 26.15
CA ASP A 144 -34.63 0.75 25.97
C ASP A 144 -33.34 0.01 25.57
N CYS A 145 -33.46 -1.02 24.74
CA CYS A 145 -32.34 -1.79 24.24
C CYS A 145 -32.21 -1.66 22.72
N ILE A 146 -30.98 -1.60 22.24
CA ILE A 146 -30.63 -1.79 20.83
C ILE A 146 -29.83 -3.08 20.69
N GLN A 147 -29.92 -3.70 19.51
CA GLN A 147 -29.14 -4.87 19.15
C GLN A 147 -28.21 -4.52 18.00
N LEU A 148 -26.92 -4.76 18.22
CA LEU A 148 -25.87 -4.64 17.23
C LEU A 148 -25.48 -6.03 16.76
N LYS A 149 -25.54 -6.26 15.45
CA LYS A 149 -25.05 -7.47 14.81
C LYS A 149 -23.80 -7.13 14.01
N LEU A 150 -22.71 -7.77 14.36
CA LEU A 150 -21.37 -7.52 13.84
C LEU A 150 -20.92 -8.77 13.08
N GLY A 151 -20.64 -8.64 11.79
CA GLY A 151 -19.90 -9.66 11.05
C GLY A 151 -18.42 -9.37 11.15
N ILE A 152 -17.62 -10.34 11.57
CA ILE A 152 -16.17 -10.20 11.68
C ILE A 152 -15.52 -11.15 10.67
N GLN A 153 -14.63 -10.60 9.86
CA GLN A 153 -13.77 -11.33 8.94
C GLN A 153 -12.42 -11.62 9.59
N ASN A 154 -11.84 -12.78 9.26
CA ASN A 154 -10.55 -13.23 9.76
C ASN A 154 -10.49 -13.25 11.31
N GLU A 155 -11.58 -13.60 11.99
CA GLU A 155 -11.55 -13.86 13.44
C GLU A 155 -10.85 -15.20 13.68
N ILE A 156 -9.91 -15.24 14.63
CA ILE A 156 -9.16 -16.44 14.94
C ILE A 156 -10.00 -17.32 15.87
N VAL A 157 -10.53 -18.42 15.32
CA VAL A 157 -11.29 -19.43 16.05
C VAL A 157 -10.56 -20.75 15.93
N ASP A 158 -10.15 -21.32 17.07
CA ASP A 158 -9.34 -22.55 17.14
C ASP A 158 -8.05 -22.48 16.30
N GLY A 159 -7.42 -21.30 16.27
CA GLY A 159 -6.16 -21.07 15.54
C GLY A 159 -6.31 -20.88 14.03
N LEU A 160 -7.54 -20.85 13.48
CA LEU A 160 -7.78 -20.62 12.06
C LEU A 160 -8.64 -19.36 11.82
N PRO A 161 -8.33 -18.54 10.80
CA PRO A 161 -9.17 -17.40 10.43
C PRO A 161 -10.52 -17.87 9.91
N ARG A 162 -11.61 -17.36 10.50
CA ARG A 162 -12.99 -17.66 10.09
C ARG A 162 -13.80 -16.37 10.01
N LYS A 163 -14.85 -16.40 9.18
CA LYS A 163 -15.89 -15.37 9.18
C LYS A 163 -16.92 -15.74 10.24
N THR A 164 -17.22 -14.80 11.14
CA THR A 164 -18.09 -15.02 12.29
C THR A 164 -19.13 -13.90 12.41
N SER A 165 -20.15 -14.12 13.22
CA SER A 165 -21.17 -13.10 13.52
C SER A 165 -21.45 -13.05 15.01
N HIS A 166 -21.37 -11.86 15.57
CA HIS A 166 -21.59 -11.58 16.98
C HIS A 166 -22.81 -10.68 17.14
N THR A 167 -23.60 -10.94 18.17
CA THR A 167 -24.77 -10.12 18.51
C THR A 167 -24.57 -9.55 19.91
N VAL A 168 -24.64 -8.23 20.02
CA VAL A 168 -24.46 -7.49 21.27
C VAL A 168 -25.72 -6.67 21.53
N ASN A 169 -26.27 -6.82 22.73
CA ASN A 169 -27.41 -6.02 23.19
C ASN A 169 -26.89 -4.91 24.10
N LEU A 170 -27.29 -3.68 23.84
CA LEU A 170 -26.85 -2.49 24.57
C LEU A 170 -28.05 -1.68 25.02
N ASN A 171 -27.93 -0.98 26.15
CA ASN A 171 -28.92 0.04 26.50
C ASN A 171 -28.84 1.19 25.48
N ARG A 172 -29.97 1.80 25.16
CA ARG A 172 -30.06 2.94 24.23
C ARG A 172 -29.19 4.13 24.69
N ASN A 173 -29.08 4.37 26.00
CA ASN A 173 -28.24 5.43 26.54
C ASN A 173 -26.75 5.13 26.33
N ASP A 174 -26.34 3.88 26.52
CA ASP A 174 -24.94 3.44 26.32
C ASP A 174 -24.55 3.49 24.85
N ALA A 175 -25.49 3.30 23.93
CA ALA A 175 -25.25 3.42 22.49
C ALA A 175 -24.80 4.83 22.08
N LEU A 176 -25.34 5.87 22.72
CA LEU A 176 -24.93 7.25 22.47
C LEU A 176 -23.52 7.52 22.99
N LEU A 177 -23.17 6.94 24.15
CA LEU A 177 -21.82 7.00 24.69
C LEU A 177 -20.82 6.30 23.74
N LEU A 178 -21.12 5.07 23.34
CA LEU A 178 -20.30 4.30 22.39
C LEU A 178 -20.10 5.07 21.08
N LEU A 179 -21.15 5.69 20.52
CA LEU A 179 -21.02 6.49 19.31
C LEU A 179 -20.07 7.69 19.49
N ASN A 180 -20.12 8.35 20.65
CA ASN A 180 -19.21 9.46 20.94
C ASN A 180 -17.76 8.98 21.07
N GLU A 181 -17.53 7.84 21.74
CA GLU A 181 -16.20 7.24 21.85
C GLU A 181 -15.66 6.81 20.49
N LEU A 182 -16.47 6.16 19.65
CA LEU A 182 -16.09 5.76 18.30
C LEU A 182 -15.73 6.96 17.42
N LYS A 183 -16.44 8.09 17.57
CA LYS A 183 -16.07 9.34 16.89
C LYS A 183 -14.73 9.87 17.39
N ALA A 184 -14.50 9.89 18.69
CA ALA A 184 -13.22 10.32 19.25
C ALA A 184 -12.05 9.43 18.79
N VAL A 185 -12.26 8.11 18.71
CA VAL A 185 -11.28 7.16 18.16
C VAL A 185 -11.03 7.45 16.68
N ARG A 186 -12.08 7.63 15.87
CA ARG A 186 -11.93 7.99 14.46
C ARG A 186 -11.14 9.28 14.29
N ASP A 187 -11.50 10.33 15.02
CA ASP A 187 -10.81 11.62 14.94
C ASP A 187 -9.35 11.48 15.38
N THR A 188 -9.06 10.64 16.39
CA THR A 188 -7.67 10.30 16.78
C THR A 188 -6.93 9.59 15.66
N MET A 189 -7.56 8.62 14.99
CA MET A 189 -6.96 7.85 13.89
C MET A 189 -6.72 8.70 12.64
N GLU A 190 -7.65 9.58 12.28
CA GLU A 190 -7.51 10.51 11.14
C GLU A 190 -6.42 11.54 11.38
N ASN A 191 -6.28 12.01 12.63
CA ASN A 191 -5.23 12.92 13.05
C ASN A 191 -3.95 12.21 13.51
N TYR A 192 -3.89 10.87 13.43
CA TYR A 192 -2.73 10.10 13.84
C TYR A 192 -1.61 10.33 12.84
N ASN A 193 -0.81 11.34 13.12
CA ASN A 193 0.35 11.67 12.34
C ASN A 193 1.51 10.74 12.76
N PHE A 194 1.76 9.70 11.97
CA PHE A 194 2.90 8.79 12.16
C PHE A 194 4.23 9.56 12.28
N ASP A 195 4.33 10.74 11.67
CA ASP A 195 5.53 11.58 11.65
C ASP A 195 5.92 12.12 13.04
N LYS A 196 4.95 12.33 13.94
CA LYS A 196 5.19 12.96 15.26
C LYS A 196 5.83 11.99 16.26
N LYS A 197 5.49 10.71 16.19
CA LYS A 197 5.94 9.71 17.17
C LYS A 197 7.45 9.45 17.13
N TYR A 198 8.09 9.67 15.98
CA TYR A 198 9.51 9.43 15.77
C TYR A 198 10.36 10.71 15.66
N SER A 199 9.74 11.89 15.82
CA SER A 199 10.47 13.17 15.87
C SER A 199 10.89 13.54 17.29
N ASP A 200 10.21 13.03 18.32
CA ASP A 200 10.52 13.31 19.73
C ASP A 200 11.68 12.44 20.31
N GLU A 201 12.25 11.52 19.52
CA GLU A 201 13.43 10.71 19.89
C GLU A 201 14.76 11.22 19.30
N LYS A 202 14.84 12.49 18.88
CA LYS A 202 16.08 13.11 18.39
C LYS A 202 16.55 14.29 19.23
#